data_AF-A0A6P1GPS0-F1
#
_entry.id   AF-A0A6P1GPS0-F1
#
_cell.length_a   1.000
_cell.length_b   1.000
_cell.length_c   1.000
_cell.angle_alpha   90.00
_cell.angle_beta   90.00
_cell.angle_gamma   90.00
#
_symmetry.space_group_name_H-M   'P 1'
#
loop_
_entity.id
_entity.type
_entity.pdbx_description
1 polymer ?
#
loop_
_entity_poly.entity_id
_entity_poly.type
_entity_poly.pdbx_seq_one_letter_code
_entity_poly.pdbx_strand_id
1 'polypeptide(L)' 'MNLPSFKLHPLKGDLKGHWSVWVNGNWRITFRFVGADAELVDYQDYH' A
#
# COMPACT_ATOMS: atom_id res chain seq x y z
N MET A 1 6.04 -9.66 -6.18
CA MET A 1 5.43 -10.04 -4.89
C MET A 1 4.22 -10.95 -5.13
N ASN A 2 4.29 -12.24 -4.79
CA ASN A 2 3.10 -13.11 -4.73
C ASN A 2 2.99 -13.74 -3.33
N LEU A 3 2.80 -12.88 -2.33
CA LEU A 3 2.56 -13.25 -0.93
C LEU A 3 1.11 -12.85 -0.60
N PRO A 4 0.15 -13.80 -0.63
CA PRO A 4 -1.27 -13.51 -0.44
C PRO A 4 -1.57 -12.80 0.89
N SER A 5 -0.76 -13.06 1.92
CA SER A 5 -0.90 -12.51 3.27
C SER A 5 -0.81 -10.98 3.33
N PHE A 6 -0.13 -10.34 2.37
CA PHE A 6 0.01 -8.88 2.35
C PHE A 6 -1.20 -8.15 1.79
N LYS A 7 -2.20 -8.86 1.26
CA LYS A 7 -3.45 -8.29 0.74
C LYS A 7 -3.20 -7.04 -0.12
N LEU A 8 -2.21 -7.12 -1.01
CA LEU A 8 -1.79 -6.00 -1.86
C LEU A 8 -2.96 -5.59 -2.77
N HIS A 9 -3.35 -4.32 -2.72
CA HIS A 9 -4.41 -3.80 -3.56
C HIS A 9 -4.20 -2.32 -3.91
N PRO A 10 -4.68 -1.86 -5.08
CA PRO A 10 -4.60 -0.46 -5.47
C PRO A 10 -5.62 0.39 -4.71
N LEU A 11 -5.23 1.62 -4.39
CA LEU A 11 -6.09 2.63 -3.76
C LEU A 11 -6.88 3.44 -4.80
N LYS A 12 -7.95 4.10 -4.35
CA LYS A 12 -8.88 4.88 -5.17
C LYS A 12 -9.02 6.31 -4.59
N GLY A 13 -9.72 7.18 -5.31
CA GLY A 13 -9.92 8.58 -4.89
C GLY A 13 -8.62 9.39 -5.00
N ASP A 14 -8.33 10.19 -3.98
CA ASP A 14 -7.15 11.07 -3.94
C ASP A 14 -5.83 10.31 -3.98
N LEU A 15 -5.83 9.04 -3.57
CA LEU A 15 -4.68 8.15 -3.60
C LEU A 15 -4.64 7.26 -4.84
N LYS A 16 -5.38 7.59 -5.92
CA LYS A 16 -5.32 6.84 -7.18
C LYS A 16 -3.88 6.74 -7.68
N GLY A 17 -3.44 5.51 -7.98
CA GLY A 17 -2.06 5.21 -8.38
C GLY A 17 -1.17 4.75 -7.24
N HIS A 18 -1.62 4.87 -5.99
CA HIS A 18 -0.98 4.26 -4.83
C HIS A 18 -1.50 2.84 -4.61
N TRP A 19 -0.72 2.07 -3.88
CA TRP A 19 -0.97 0.71 -3.46
C TRP A 19 -0.94 0.63 -1.94
N SER A 20 -1.66 -0.33 -1.37
CA SER A 20 -1.66 -0.61 0.05
C SER A 20 -1.29 -2.05 0.31
N VAL A 21 -0.45 -2.28 1.32
CA VAL A 21 -0.17 -3.60 1.89
C VAL A 21 -0.60 -3.68 3.35
N TRP A 22 -1.17 -4.82 3.70
CA TRP A 22 -1.55 -5.19 5.05
C TRP A 22 -0.32 -5.58 5.86
N VAL A 23 -0.13 -4.93 7.02
CA VAL A 23 0.94 -5.25 7.97
C VAL A 23 0.39 -6.09 9.11
N ASN A 24 -0.39 -5.49 10.01
CA ASN A 24 -1.10 -6.16 11.09
C ASN A 24 -2.27 -5.28 11.59
N GLY A 25 -3.29 -5.88 12.21
CA GLY A 25 -4.45 -5.14 12.73
C GLY A 25 -4.98 -4.09 11.73
N ASN A 26 -5.01 -2.84 12.19
CA ASN A 26 -5.42 -1.68 11.41
C ASN A 26 -4.30 -1.06 10.55
N TRP A 27 -3.04 -1.44 10.72
CA TRP A 27 -1.92 -0.77 10.06
C TRP A 27 -1.73 -1.17 8.59
N ARG A 28 -1.48 -0.17 7.74
CA ARG A 28 -1.18 -0.30 6.31
C ARG A 28 0.08 0.47 5.95
N ILE A 29 0.87 -0.07 5.04
CA ILE A 29 1.85 0.75 4.29
C ILE A 29 1.19 1.13 2.97
N THR A 30 1.26 2.40 2.61
CA THR A 30 0.86 2.89 1.29
C THR A 30 2.08 3.40 0.53
N PHE A 31 2.09 3.24 -0.78
CA PHE A 31 3.22 3.67 -1.62
C PHE A 31 2.81 3.75 -3.09
N ARG A 32 3.60 4.44 -3.91
CA ARG A 32 3.46 4.47 -5.37
C ARG A 32 4.62 3.72 -6.02
N PHE A 33 4.35 3.02 -7.13
CA PHE A 33 5.40 2.46 -7.97
C PHE A 33 5.91 3.48 -8.98
N VAL A 34 7.23 3.57 -9.12
CA VAL A 34 7.92 4.22 -10.24
C VAL A 34 8.86 3.21 -10.86
N GLY A 35 8.44 2.63 -11.99
CA GLY A 35 9.14 1.48 -12.57
C GLY A 35 9.10 0.28 -11.61
N ALA A 36 10.27 -0.16 -11.17
CA ALA A 36 10.42 -1.24 -10.19
C ALA A 36 10.57 -0.73 -8.74
N ASP A 37 10.68 0.58 -8.56
CA ASP A 37 10.96 1.21 -7.27
C ASP A 37 9.66 1.67 -6.59
N ALA A 38 9.73 1.82 -5.26
CA ALA A 38 8.64 2.37 -4.44
C ALA A 38 9.02 3.76 -3.93
N GLU A 39 8.07 4.70 -4.03
CA GLU A 39 8.20 6.05 -3.51
C GLU A 39 6.94 6.47 -2.76
N LEU A 40 6.99 7.65 -2.13
CA LEU A 40 5.88 8.22 -1.33
C LEU A 40 5.34 7.20 -0.33
N VAL A 41 6.27 6.50 0.33
CA VAL A 41 5.97 5.43 1.28
C VAL A 41 5.47 6.05 2.58
N ASP A 42 4.30 5.64 3.02
CA ASP A 42 3.69 6.11 4.27
C ASP A 42 3.15 4.93 5.10
N TYR A 43 3.10 5.11 6.42
CA TYR A 43 2.62 4.10 7.37
C TYR A 43 1.40 4.62 8.13
N GLN A 44 0.25 4.08 7.80
CA GLN A 44 -1.05 4.61 8.19
C GLN A 44 -1.81 3.63 9.07
N ASP A 45 -2.45 4.16 10.12
CA ASP A 45 -3.46 3.44 10.89
C ASP A 45 -4.80 3.57 10.17
N TYR A 46 -5.41 2.44 9.82
CA TYR A 46 -6.71 2.38 9.18
C TYR A 46 -7.79 2.29 10.28
N HIS A 47 -8.00 3.40 11.00
CA HIS A 47 -9.12 3.60 11.92
C HIS A 47 -9.62 5.04 11.91
#